data_AF-A0A4U0S6U3-F1
#
_entry.id   AF-A0A4U0S6U3-F1
#
_cell.length_a   1.000
_cell.length_b   1.000
_cell.length_c   1.000
_cell.angle_alpha   90.00
_cell.angle_beta   90.00
_cell.angle_gamma   90.00
#
_symmetry.space_group_name_H-M   'P 1'
#
loop_
_entity.id
_entity.type
_entity.pdbx_description
1 polymer ?
#
loop_
_entity_poly.entity_id
_entity_poly.type
_entity_poly.pdbx_seq_one_letter_code
_entity_poly.pdbx_strand_id
1 'polypeptide(L)' 'MNEPRIKVSGSATEITVAANADGLRDLAERLVGLADPELRDGYHEHLESGINLEDGSISLILERDDKL' A
#
# COMPACT_ATOMS: atom_id res chain seq x y z
N MET A 1 20.87 0.55 -5.26
CA MET A 1 19.46 0.98 -5.13
C MET A 1 19.06 0.62 -3.71
N ASN A 2 18.34 1.48 -2.99
CA ASN A 2 17.97 1.17 -1.61
C ASN A 2 16.80 0.17 -1.63
N GLU A 3 16.69 -0.66 -0.61
CA GLU A 3 15.52 -1.52 -0.45
C GLU A 3 14.26 -0.66 -0.27
N PRO A 4 13.11 -0.97 -0.90
CA PRO A 4 11.85 -0.28 -0.66
C PRO A 4 11.46 -0.40 0.81
N ARG A 5 11.12 0.73 1.45
CA ARG A 5 10.73 0.75 2.85
C ARG A 5 9.46 1.56 3.00
N ILE A 6 8.40 0.91 3.51
CA ILE A 6 7.08 1.50 3.67
C ILE A 6 6.63 1.27 5.10
N LYS A 7 6.26 2.34 5.81
CA LYS A 7 5.72 2.30 7.16
C LYS A 7 4.31 2.88 7.16
N VAL A 8 3.40 2.16 7.80
CA VAL A 8 2.02 2.62 7.99
C VAL A 8 1.76 2.78 9.48
N SER A 9 1.38 3.99 9.88
CA SER A 9 1.05 4.30 11.26
C SER A 9 -0.21 5.15 11.31
N GLY A 10 -1.02 4.97 12.36
CA GLY A 10 -2.29 5.66 12.50
C GLY A 10 -2.45 6.34 13.86
N SER A 11 -3.24 7.39 13.87
CA SER A 11 -3.84 8.00 15.05
C SER A 11 -5.36 7.78 15.02
N ALA A 12 -6.10 8.40 15.94
CA ALA A 12 -7.56 8.32 15.96
C ALA A 12 -8.23 8.94 14.72
N THR A 13 -7.57 9.88 14.03
CA THR A 13 -8.18 10.66 12.93
C THR A 13 -7.35 10.67 11.66
N GLU A 14 -6.13 10.13 11.68
CA GLU A 14 -5.20 10.23 10.56
C GLU A 14 -4.44 8.91 10.36
N ILE A 15 -4.19 8.56 9.11
CA ILE A 15 -3.27 7.49 8.73
C ILE A 15 -2.12 8.13 7.97
N THR A 16 -0.88 7.78 8.35
CA THR A 16 0.33 8.17 7.64
C THR A 16 0.93 6.95 6.98
N VAL A 17 1.07 7.00 5.65
CA VAL A 17 1.88 6.09 4.85
C VAL A 17 3.18 6.81 4.52
N ALA A 18 4.27 6.45 5.21
CA ALA A 18 5.59 7.03 5.02
C ALA A 18 6.49 6.01 4.33
N ALA A 19 7.21 6.42 3.29
CA ALA A 19 8.13 5.53 2.61
C ALA A 19 9.37 6.27 2.11
N ASN A 20 10.47 5.52 1.90
CA ASN A 20 11.60 6.05 1.16
C ASN A 20 11.24 6.20 -0.34
N ALA A 21 12.12 6.82 -1.13
CA ALA A 21 11.83 7.05 -2.56
C ALA A 21 11.50 5.77 -3.33
N ASP A 22 12.17 4.66 -3.03
CA ASP A 22 11.94 3.37 -3.70
C ASP A 22 10.62 2.72 -3.24
N GLY A 23 10.25 2.84 -1.95
CA GLY A 23 8.95 2.40 -1.42
C GLY A 23 7.76 3.24 -1.91
N LEU A 24 7.95 4.54 -2.13
CA LEU A 24 6.93 5.39 -2.76
C LEU A 24 6.68 4.98 -4.22
N ARG A 25 7.73 4.59 -4.95
CA ARG A 25 7.59 4.05 -6.31
C ARG A 25 6.88 2.71 -6.30
N ASP A 26 7.26 1.80 -5.41
CA ASP A 26 6.60 0.49 -5.26
C ASP A 26 5.10 0.66 -4.99
N LEU A 27 4.72 1.51 -4.03
CA LEU A 27 3.30 1.81 -3.78
C LEU A 27 2.59 2.38 -5.00
N ALA A 28 3.22 3.29 -5.75
CA ALA A 28 2.63 3.86 -6.96
C ALA A 28 2.42 2.79 -8.04
N GLU A 29 3.38 1.88 -8.24
CA GLU A 29 3.26 0.78 -9.20
C GLU A 29 2.12 -0.16 -8.85
N ARG A 30 1.94 -0.49 -7.57
CA ARG A 30 0.82 -1.30 -7.08
C ARG A 30 -0.52 -0.62 -7.34
N LEU A 31 -0.64 0.67 -7.03
CA LEU A 31 -1.84 1.46 -7.32
C LEU A 31 -2.14 1.54 -8.82
N VAL A 32 -1.11 1.66 -9.67
CA VAL A 32 -1.27 1.62 -11.12
C VAL A 32 -1.77 0.25 -11.57
N GLY A 33 -1.25 -0.84 -11.00
CA GLY A 33 -1.73 -2.20 -11.27
C GLY A 33 -3.19 -2.39 -10.86
N LEU A 34 -3.61 -1.86 -9.71
CA LEU A 34 -5.00 -1.86 -9.28
C LEU A 34 -5.93 -1.09 -10.24
N ALA A 35 -5.42 -0.04 -10.88
CA ALA A 35 -6.15 0.76 -11.85
C ALA A 35 -6.22 0.15 -13.26
N ASP A 36 -5.61 -1.01 -13.51
CA ASP A 36 -5.66 -1.69 -14.81
C ASP A 36 -7.11 -2.03 -15.18
N PRO A 37 -7.64 -1.57 -16.34
CA PRO A 37 -9.03 -1.83 -16.73
C PRO A 37 -9.38 -3.32 -16.88
N GLU A 38 -8.39 -4.20 -17.08
CA GLU A 38 -8.62 -5.65 -17.15
C GLU A 38 -8.69 -6.30 -15.76
N LEU A 39 -8.30 -5.60 -14.70
CA LEU A 39 -8.39 -6.10 -13.32
C LEU A 39 -9.85 -6.08 -12.83
N ARG A 40 -10.28 -7.17 -12.20
CA ARG A 40 -11.64 -7.29 -11.69
C ARG A 40 -11.90 -6.33 -10.51
N ASP A 41 -13.12 -5.82 -10.45
CA ASP A 41 -13.69 -5.16 -9.27
C ASP A 41 -13.58 -6.05 -8.01
N GLY A 42 -13.31 -5.43 -6.86
CA GLY A 42 -13.11 -6.08 -5.56
C GLY A 42 -11.76 -6.81 -5.42
N TYR A 43 -10.82 -6.62 -6.35
CA TYR A 43 -9.45 -7.10 -6.15
C TYR A 43 -8.74 -6.22 -5.12
N HIS A 44 -8.07 -6.87 -4.17
CA HIS A 44 -7.33 -6.18 -3.13
C HIS A 44 -6.04 -6.90 -2.76
N GLU A 45 -5.08 -6.12 -2.26
CA GLU A 45 -3.79 -6.56 -1.79
C GLU A 45 -3.64 -6.24 -0.31
N HIS A 46 -3.22 -7.23 0.47
CA HIS A 46 -2.90 -7.07 1.89
C HIS A 46 -1.41 -6.81 2.05
N LEU A 47 -1.09 -5.73 2.76
CA LEU A 47 0.26 -5.36 3.14
C LEU A 47 0.40 -5.51 4.65
N GLU A 48 1.31 -6.40 5.05
CA GLU A 48 1.50 -6.77 6.46
C GLU A 48 2.87 -6.34 7.00
N SER A 49 2.89 -6.01 8.29
CA SER A 49 4.11 -5.70 9.05
C SER A 49 5.11 -6.85 8.99
N GLY A 50 6.36 -6.54 8.66
CA GLY A 50 7.46 -7.51 8.58
C GLY A 50 7.48 -8.34 7.29
N ILE A 51 6.53 -8.12 6.37
CA ILE A 51 6.48 -8.77 5.05
C ILE A 51 6.68 -7.74 3.95
N ASN A 52 5.70 -6.83 3.81
CA ASN A 52 5.73 -5.76 2.81
C ASN A 52 5.88 -4.38 3.44
N LEU A 53 5.63 -4.29 4.75
CA LEU A 53 5.74 -3.08 5.53
C LEU A 53 6.84 -3.23 6.58
N GLU A 54 7.42 -2.11 7.00
CA GLU A 54 8.35 -2.03 8.12
C GLU A 54 7.69 -2.58 9.40
N ASP A 55 8.50 -3.24 10.24
CA ASP A 55 8.05 -3.77 11.52
C ASP A 55 7.34 -2.72 12.39
N GLY A 56 6.21 -3.12 12.97
CA GLY A 56 5.34 -2.26 13.78
C GLY A 56 4.40 -1.38 12.95
N SER A 57 4.29 -1.62 11.64
CA SER A 57 3.25 -1.00 10.82
C SER A 57 1.88 -1.59 11.13
N ILE A 58 0.84 -0.76 10.99
CA ILE A 58 -0.53 -1.24 10.91
C ILE A 58 -0.73 -1.86 9.52
N SER A 59 -1.54 -2.92 9.40
CA SER A 59 -1.88 -3.50 8.11
C SER A 59 -2.52 -2.47 7.19
N LEU A 60 -2.18 -2.53 5.90
CA LEU A 60 -2.75 -1.69 4.85
C LEU A 60 -3.39 -2.58 3.79
N ILE A 61 -4.59 -2.22 3.36
CA ILE A 61 -5.26 -2.86 2.23
C ILE A 61 -5.32 -1.83 1.11
N LEU A 62 -4.85 -2.23 -0.07
CA LEU A 62 -5.08 -1.49 -1.31
C LEU A 62 -6.14 -2.26 -2.10
N GLU A 63 -7.22 -1.59 -2.48
CA GLU A 63 -8.37 -2.24 -3.13
C GLU A 63 -8.83 -1.43 -4.32
N ARG A 64 -9.20 -2.14 -5.40
CA ARG A 64 -10.06 -1.61 -6.44
C ARG A 64 -11.52 -1.89 -6.06
N ASP A 65 -12.29 -0.83 -5.84
CA ASP A 65 -13.73 -0.89 -5.64
C ASP A 65 -14.40 0.13 -6.57
N ASP A 66 -15.00 -0.36 -7.65
CA ASP A 66 -15.67 0.48 -8.65
C ASP A 66 -17.03 1.03 -8.15
N LYS A 67 -17.43 0.71 -6.90
CA LYS A 67 -18.69 1.16 -6.29
C LYS A 67 -18.57 2.30 -5.27
N LEU A 68 -17.35 2.73 -4.91
CA LEU A 68 -17.10 3.88 -4.04
C LEU A 68 -17.38 5.22 -4.75
#